data_AF-A0AA38LK13-F1
#
_entry.id   AF-A0AA38LK13-F1
#
_cell.length_a   1.000
_cell.length_b   1.000
_cell.length_c   1.000
_cell.angle_alpha   90.00
_cell.angle_beta   90.00
_cell.angle_gamma   90.00
#
_symmetry.space_group_name_H-M   'P 1'
#
loop_
_entity.id
_entity.type
_entity.pdbx_description
1 polymer ?
#
loop_
_entity_poly.entity_id
_entity_poly.type
_entity_poly.pdbx_seq_one_letter_code
_entity_poly.pdbx_strand_id
1 'polypeptide(L)'
;ECVYYVETRPAISECPWYVDIISYIMDHRYPEGATPQQRRQLRIIIAKYIIIEQVLYRKAFDGMLLRCVDTEESRRILHESHS
;
A
#
# COMPACT_ATOMS: atom_id res chain seq x y z
N GLU A 1 -11.60 -14.59 -1.41
CA GLU A 1 -10.40 -14.92 -0.62
C GLU A 1 -9.18 -14.45 -1.39
N CYS A 2 -8.51 -13.38 -0.94
CA CYS A 2 -7.34 -12.85 -1.65
C CYS A 2 -6.08 -13.48 -1.03
N VAL A 3 -5.50 -14.42 -1.77
CA VAL A 3 -4.29 -15.16 -1.42
C VAL A 3 -3.08 -14.30 -1.75
N TYR A 4 -2.07 -14.31 -0.87
CA TYR A 4 -0.87 -13.49 -0.96
C TYR A 4 -0.05 -13.82 -2.23
N TYR A 5 0.23 -12.78 -3.04
CA TYR A 5 1.13 -12.67 -4.20
C TYR A 5 0.81 -13.49 -5.47
N VAL A 6 0.35 -12.82 -6.55
CA VAL A 6 0.89 -12.92 -7.94
C VAL A 6 0.56 -11.63 -8.71
N GLU A 7 1.49 -11.22 -9.57
CA GLU A 7 1.36 -10.21 -10.64
C GLU A 7 0.00 -10.20 -11.35
N THR A 8 -0.79 -9.16 -11.11
CA THR A 8 -1.75 -8.52 -12.03
C THR A 8 -2.27 -7.31 -11.29
N ARG A 9 -2.12 -6.09 -11.83
CA ARG A 9 -2.57 -4.85 -11.19
C ARG A 9 -4.11 -4.80 -11.19
N PRO A 10 -4.80 -4.89 -10.04
CA PRO A 10 -6.19 -4.46 -9.98
C PRO A 10 -6.21 -2.94 -9.83
N ALA A 11 -7.30 -2.30 -10.25
CA ALA A 11 -7.54 -0.90 -9.93
C ALA A 11 -7.48 -0.70 -8.42
N ILE A 12 -6.99 0.46 -7.97
CA ILE A 12 -6.69 0.77 -6.57
C ILE A 12 -7.93 0.74 -5.67
N SER A 13 -9.14 0.70 -6.25
CA SER A 13 -10.38 0.44 -5.52
C SER A 13 -10.60 -1.02 -5.08
N GLU A 14 -9.80 -1.99 -5.55
CA GLU A 14 -9.92 -3.43 -5.21
C GLU A 14 -8.75 -3.97 -4.37
N CYS A 15 -7.90 -3.11 -3.80
CA CYS A 15 -6.76 -3.51 -2.98
C CYS A 15 -7.03 -3.39 -1.47
N PRO A 16 -7.51 -4.45 -0.78
CA PRO A 16 -7.79 -4.43 0.66
C PRO A 16 -6.54 -4.07 1.49
N TRP A 17 -5.35 -4.44 1.02
CA TRP A 17 -4.10 -4.22 1.74
C TRP A 17 -3.75 -2.73 1.93
N TYR A 18 -4.11 -1.85 0.99
CA TYR A 18 -3.82 -0.42 1.11
C TYR A 18 -4.67 0.21 2.22
N VAL A 19 -5.95 -0.17 2.27
CA VAL A 19 -6.89 0.24 3.31
C VAL A 19 -6.42 -0.25 4.68
N ASP A 20 -5.93 -1.50 4.76
CA ASP A 20 -5.42 -2.08 6.00
C ASP A 20 -4.15 -1.37 6.49
N ILE A 21 -3.24 -0.98 5.57
CA ILE A 21 -2.03 -0.22 5.92
C ILE A 21 -2.41 1.17 6.44
N ILE A 22 -3.29 1.90 5.76
CA ILE A 22 -3.73 3.22 6.21
C ILE A 22 -4.43 3.13 7.55
N SER A 23 -5.37 2.20 7.71
CA SER A 23 -6.12 2.00 8.95
C SER A 23 -5.20 1.70 10.13
N TYR A 24 -4.10 0.97 9.90
CA TYR A 24 -3.13 0.71 10.94
C TYR A 24 -2.22 1.91 11.23
N ILE A 25 -1.76 2.63 10.21
CA ILE A 25 -0.90 3.80 10.42
C ILE A 25 -1.65 4.92 11.13
N MET A 26 -2.92 5.15 10.75
CA MET A 26 -3.75 6.22 11.31
C MET A 26 -4.36 5.84 12.66
N ASP A 27 -4.94 4.64 12.77
CA ASP A 27 -5.77 4.25 13.93
C ASP A 27 -5.23 3.03 14.70
N HIS A 28 -4.10 2.47 14.29
CA HIS A 28 -3.56 1.20 14.83
C HIS A 28 -4.53 0.02 14.75
N ARG A 29 -5.46 0.08 13.79
CA ARG A 29 -6.47 -0.97 13.56
C ARG A 29 -5.94 -2.03 12.59
N TYR A 30 -6.32 -3.27 12.87
CA TYR A 30 -6.11 -4.41 11.98
C TYR A 30 -7.44 -4.81 11.34
N PRO A 31 -7.41 -5.57 10.23
CA PRO A 31 -8.63 -6.13 9.65
C PRO A 31 -9.37 -7.00 10.64
N GLU A 32 -10.70 -6.94 10.60
CA GLU A 32 -11.54 -7.85 11.38
C GLU A 32 -11.28 -9.30 10.95
N GLY A 33 -11.20 -10.20 11.92
CA GLY A 33 -10.85 -11.60 11.68
C GLY A 33 -9.37 -11.89 11.37
N ALA A 34 -8.49 -10.88 11.31
CA ALA A 34 -7.06 -11.11 11.05
C ALA A 34 -6.40 -11.98 12.13
N THR A 35 -5.84 -13.11 11.73
CA THR A 35 -5.10 -14.04 12.59
C THR A 35 -3.82 -13.40 13.14
N PRO A 36 -3.24 -13.90 14.26
CA PRO A 36 -1.99 -13.38 14.80
C PRO A 36 -0.83 -13.39 13.77
N GLN A 37 -0.78 -14.40 12.90
CA GLN A 37 0.21 -14.50 11.84
C GLN A 37 0.02 -13.42 10.78
N GLN A 38 -1.21 -13.19 10.31
CA GLN A 38 -1.52 -12.12 9.37
C GLN A 38 -1.19 -10.75 9.94
N ARG A 39 -1.52 -10.49 11.22
CA ARG A 39 -1.15 -9.24 11.91
C ARG A 39 0.36 -9.05 11.97
N ARG A 40 1.12 -10.11 12.23
CA ARG A 40 2.60 -10.08 12.22
C ARG A 40 3.13 -9.75 10.82
N GLN A 41 2.62 -10.40 9.78
CA GLN A 41 3.00 -10.12 8.40
C GLN A 41 2.66 -8.69 8.00
N LEU A 42 1.48 -8.20 8.38
CA LEU A 42 1.05 -6.83 8.11
C LEU A 42 2.00 -5.82 8.75
N ARG A 43 2.41 -6.01 10.02
CA ARG A 43 3.41 -5.14 10.67
C ARG A 43 4.74 -5.08 9.91
N ILE A 44 5.21 -6.22 9.39
CA ILE A 44 6.46 -6.29 8.59
C ILE A 44 6.31 -5.49 7.29
N ILE A 45 5.14 -5.56 6.66
CA ILE A 45 4.86 -4.80 5.44
C ILE A 45 4.77 -3.31 5.77
N ILE A 46 3.98 -2.93 6.77
CA ILE A 46 3.75 -1.55 7.22
C ILE A 46 5.05 -0.85 7.61
N ALA A 47 6.03 -1.55 8.18
CA ALA A 47 7.32 -0.97 8.52
C ALA A 47 8.04 -0.34 7.31
N LYS A 48 7.69 -0.75 6.09
CA LYS A 48 8.20 -0.20 4.83
C LYS A 48 7.43 1.03 4.35
N TYR A 49 6.38 1.45 5.04
CA TYR A 49 5.54 2.57 4.65
C TYR A 49 5.52 3.68 5.71
N ILE A 50 5.20 4.90 5.28
CA ILE A 50 5.02 6.08 6.13
C ILE A 50 4.00 7.02 5.49
N ILE A 51 3.23 7.76 6.30
CA ILE A 51 2.37 8.84 5.82
C ILE A 51 3.05 10.17 6.11
N ILE A 52 3.15 11.02 5.09
CA ILE A 52 3.64 12.40 5.19
C ILE A 52 2.61 13.27 4.49
N GLU A 53 2.08 14.28 5.20
CA GLU A 53 1.07 15.20 4.66
C GLU A 53 -0.12 14.48 3.98
N GLN A 54 -0.66 13.44 4.63
CA GLN A 54 -1.77 12.61 4.12
C GLN A 54 -1.43 11.74 2.89
N VAL A 55 -0.18 11.73 2.44
CA VAL A 55 0.26 10.91 1.31
C VAL A 55 1.05 9.70 1.82
N LEU A 56 0.72 8.51 1.31
CA LEU A 56 1.45 7.28 1.64
C LEU A 56 2.73 7.18 0.80
N TYR A 57 3.85 6.90 1.48
CA TYR A 57 5.14 6.65 0.86
C TYR A 57 5.65 5.27 1.21
N ARG A 58 6.27 4.60 0.24
CA ARG A 58 7.07 3.40 0.45
C ARG A 58 8.54 3.77 0.59
N LYS A 59 9.19 3.27 1.63
CA LYS A 59 10.64 3.32 1.83
C LYS A 59 11.31 2.34 0.86
N ALA A 60 12.09 2.87 -0.06
CA ALA A 60 12.96 2.09 -0.92
C ALA A 60 14.22 1.63 -0.16
N PHE A 61 14.93 0.67 -0.73
CA PHE A 61 16.13 0.09 -0.10
C PHE A 61 17.28 1.10 0.00
N ASP A 62 17.36 2.03 -0.95
CA ASP A 62 18.32 3.13 -1.01
C ASP A 62 17.96 4.32 -0.10
N GLY A 63 16.87 4.21 0.67
CA GLY A 63 16.39 5.26 1.56
C GLY A 63 15.50 6.30 0.87
N MET A 64 15.25 6.19 -0.45
CA MET A 64 14.31 7.07 -1.13
C MET A 64 12.86 6.80 -0.70
N LEU A 65 12.05 7.86 -0.68
CA LEU A 65 10.61 7.76 -0.44
C LEU A 65 9.88 7.78 -1.78
N LEU A 66 9.23 6.66 -2.09
CA LEU A 66 8.43 6.51 -3.31
C LEU A 66 6.98 6.79 -2.98
N ARG A 67 6.41 7.83 -3.61
CA ARG A 67 5.01 8.20 -3.44
C ARG A 67 4.10 7.09 -3.98
N CYS A 68 3.15 6.64 -3.17
CA CYS A 68 2.07 5.78 -3.63
C CYS A 68 1.03 6.65 -4.34
N VAL A 69 0.69 6.27 -5.57
CA VAL A 69 -0.30 6.95 -6.41
C VAL A 69 -1.47 6.02 -6.67
N ASP A 70 -2.66 6.59 -6.88
CA ASP A 70 -3.81 5.81 -7.30
C ASP A 70 -3.69 5.35 -8.77
N THR A 71 -4.62 4.50 -9.23
CA THR A 71 -4.54 3.91 -10.57
C THR A 71 -4.70 4.95 -11.64
N GLU A 72 -5.54 5.95 -11.40
CA GLU A 72 -5.83 7.00 -12.37
C GLU A 72 -4.63 7.95 -12.49
N GLU A 73 -4.07 8.36 -11.36
CA GLU A 73 -2.84 9.15 -11.32
C GLU A 73 -1.66 8.39 -11.93
N SER A 74 -1.53 7.09 -11.63
CA SER A 74 -0.51 6.23 -12.26
C SER A 74 -0.69 6.19 -13.79
N ARG A 75 -1.92 6.08 -14.29
CA ARG A 75 -2.21 6.03 -15.71
C ARG A 75 -1.84 7.35 -16.39
N ARG A 76 -2.15 8.47 -15.75
CA ARG A 76 -1.78 9.81 -16.23
C ARG A 76 -0.25 9.99 -16.29
N ILE A 77 0.47 9.67 -15.22
CA ILE A 77 1.94 9.78 -15.17
C ILE A 77 2.59 8.95 -16.28
N LEU A 78 2.09 7.72 -16.50
CA LEU A 78 2.59 6.85 -17.57
C LEU A 78 2.36 7.46 -18.96
N HIS A 79 1.18 8.04 -19.20
CA HIS A 79 0.88 8.68 -20.48
C HIS A 79 1.77 9.90 -20.73
N GLU A 80 1.96 10.76 -19.72
CA GLU A 80 2.80 11.97 -19.82
C GLU A 80 4.29 11.63 -20.01
N SER A 81 4.78 10.54 -19.42
CA SER A 81 6.20 10.14 -19.50
C SER A 81 6.59 9.55 -20.86
N HIS A 82 5.61 9.11 -21.65
CA HIS A 82 5.81 8.50 -22.97
C HIS A 82 5.39 9.43 -24.13
N SER A 83 5.13 10.71 -23.85
CA SER A 83 4.80 11.76 -24.82
C SER A 83 6.04 12.56 -25.22
#